data_AF-A0A1C7NAM7-F1
#
_entry.id   AF-A0A1C7NAM7-F1
#
_cell.length_a   1.000
_cell.length_b   1.000
_cell.length_c   1.000
_cell.angle_alpha   90.00
_cell.angle_beta   90.00
_cell.angle_gamma   90.00
#
_symmetry.space_group_name_H-M   'P 1'
#
loop_
_entity.id
_entity.type
_entity.pdbx_description
1 polymer ?
#
loop_
_entity_poly.entity_id
_entity_poly.type
_entity_poly.pdbx_seq_one_letter_code
_entity_poly.pdbx_strand_id
1 'polypeptide(L)'
;MLVIPVIQKCQHDMVGITKEVNYERDVRLELFVQWGKLVVDRIKAIGMWADIMDPASGFPVFGEAGPSPYPDVQGTHMLASRFDVQNVGCCHILLHPTWSSYIYPSTLFTTAPSDILQKVIDEIILT
;
A
#
# COMPACT_ATOMS: atom_id res chain seq x y z
N MET A 1 7.14 14.54 5.78
CA MET A 1 7.09 13.20 5.18
C MET A 1 5.64 12.90 4.86
N LEU A 2 5.36 12.39 3.67
CA LEU A 2 4.03 11.92 3.27
C LEU A 2 3.93 10.42 3.49
N VAL A 3 2.75 9.98 3.90
CA VAL A 3 2.35 8.57 4.02
C VAL A 3 1.13 8.40 3.14
N ILE A 4 1.22 7.52 2.16
CA ILE A 4 0.24 7.40 1.08
C ILE A 4 -0.31 5.97 1.10
N PRO A 5 -1.50 5.77 1.70
CA PRO A 5 -2.23 4.52 1.52
C PRO A 5 -2.57 4.32 0.03
N VAL A 6 -2.20 3.16 -0.50
CA VAL A 6 -2.50 2.72 -1.86
C VAL A 6 -3.46 1.54 -1.75
N ILE A 7 -4.72 1.77 -2.15
CA ILE A 7 -5.80 0.81 -1.98
C ILE A 7 -6.18 0.23 -3.33
N GLN A 8 -5.88 -1.06 -3.53
CA GLN A 8 -6.29 -1.77 -4.74
C GLN A 8 -7.65 -2.43 -4.51
N LYS A 9 -8.60 -2.21 -5.42
CA LYS A 9 -9.88 -2.92 -5.41
C LYS A 9 -9.68 -4.37 -5.85
N CYS A 10 -10.22 -5.32 -5.10
CA CYS A 10 -10.18 -6.74 -5.41
C CYS A 10 -11.51 -7.27 -5.97
N GLN A 11 -11.46 -8.45 -6.60
CA GLN A 11 -12.62 -9.20 -7.06
C GLN A 11 -13.19 -10.10 -5.97
N HIS A 12 -12.31 -10.71 -5.17
CA HIS A 12 -12.70 -11.58 -4.06
C HIS A 12 -12.68 -10.83 -2.72
N ASP A 13 -13.43 -11.35 -1.76
CA ASP A 13 -13.39 -10.89 -0.38
C ASP A 13 -12.04 -11.26 0.25
N MET A 14 -11.23 -10.25 0.59
CA MET A 14 -9.89 -10.46 1.13
C MET A 14 -9.90 -10.94 2.60
N VAL A 15 -11.07 -11.17 3.21
CA VAL A 15 -11.16 -11.95 4.46
C VAL A 15 -10.97 -13.46 4.21
N GLY A 16 -11.26 -13.95 3.00
CA GLY A 16 -11.21 -15.37 2.68
C GLY A 16 -9.79 -15.96 2.61
N ILE A 17 -9.65 -17.26 2.83
CA ILE A 17 -8.35 -17.98 2.77
C ILE A 17 -8.30 -19.05 1.66
N THR A 18 -9.16 -18.89 0.64
CA THR A 18 -9.20 -19.84 -0.49
C THR A 18 -8.02 -19.65 -1.43
N LYS A 19 -7.82 -20.59 -2.35
CA LYS A 19 -6.74 -20.54 -3.35
C LYS A 19 -6.88 -19.34 -4.27
N GLU A 20 -8.11 -19.01 -4.66
CA GLU A 20 -8.44 -17.89 -5.54
C GLU A 20 -8.14 -16.55 -4.87
N VAL A 21 -8.47 -16.43 -3.57
CA VAL A 21 -8.15 -15.22 -2.79
C VAL A 21 -6.64 -15.06 -2.65
N ASN A 22 -5.90 -16.14 -2.33
CA ASN A 22 -4.44 -16.09 -2.23
C ASN A 22 -3.78 -15.75 -3.58
N TYR A 23 -4.26 -16.33 -4.67
CA TYR A 23 -3.78 -15.97 -6.00
C TYR A 23 -4.03 -14.50 -6.32
N GLU A 24 -5.20 -13.96 -5.99
CA GLU A 24 -5.45 -12.52 -6.16
C GLU A 24 -4.51 -11.67 -5.28
N ARG A 25 -4.23 -12.06 -4.03
CA ARG A 25 -3.26 -11.37 -3.17
C ARG A 25 -1.89 -11.29 -3.82
N ASP A 26 -1.40 -12.39 -4.39
CA ASP A 26 -0.09 -12.44 -5.06
C ASP A 26 -0.07 -11.49 -6.27
N VAL A 27 -1.14 -11.47 -7.07
CA VAL A 27 -1.28 -10.55 -8.21
C VAL A 27 -1.29 -9.08 -7.75
N ARG A 28 -2.04 -8.75 -6.69
CA ARG A 28 -2.08 -7.38 -6.14
C ARG A 28 -0.73 -6.95 -5.56
N LEU A 29 -0.04 -7.86 -4.89
CA LEU A 29 1.30 -7.62 -4.38
C LEU A 29 2.27 -7.31 -5.51
N GLU A 30 2.30 -8.15 -6.55
CA GLU A 30 3.18 -7.96 -7.69
C GLU A 30 2.91 -6.63 -8.41
N LEU A 31 1.64 -6.29 -8.66
CA LEU A 31 1.25 -5.02 -9.25
C LEU A 31 1.73 -3.82 -8.42
N PHE A 32 1.56 -3.88 -7.09
CA PHE A 32 2.00 -2.82 -6.19
C PHE A 32 3.51 -2.65 -6.19
N VAL A 33 4.27 -3.75 -6.11
CA VAL A 33 5.74 -3.70 -6.09
C VAL A 33 6.29 -3.19 -7.43
N GLN A 34 5.73 -3.63 -8.56
CA GLN A 34 6.14 -3.16 -9.89
C GLN A 34 5.88 -1.65 -10.05
N TRP A 35 4.67 -1.19 -9.75
CA TRP A 35 4.32 0.23 -9.80
C TRP A 35 5.15 1.05 -8.80
N GLY A 36 5.24 0.59 -7.55
CA GLY A 36 5.93 1.28 -6.48
C GLY A 36 7.42 1.43 -6.76
N LYS A 37 8.05 0.43 -7.40
CA LYS A 37 9.44 0.53 -7.86
C LYS A 37 9.62 1.68 -8.86
N LEU A 38 8.73 1.83 -9.85
CA LEU A 38 8.81 2.93 -10.82
C LEU A 38 8.71 4.30 -10.12
N VAL A 39 7.77 4.43 -9.17
CA VAL A 39 7.59 5.67 -8.40
C VAL A 39 8.82 5.96 -7.55
N VAL A 40 9.31 4.97 -6.81
CA VAL A 40 10.48 5.12 -5.94
C VAL A 40 11.73 5.46 -6.74
N ASP A 41 12.00 4.76 -7.85
CA ASP A 41 13.14 5.02 -8.73
C ASP A 41 13.08 6.46 -9.28
N ARG A 42 11.90 6.91 -9.70
CA ARG A 42 11.70 8.27 -10.23
C ARG A 42 11.88 9.36 -9.16
N ILE A 43 11.36 9.16 -7.94
CA ILE A 43 11.53 10.09 -6.81
C ILE A 43 13.01 10.14 -6.36
N LYS A 44 13.68 8.98 -6.31
CA LYS A 44 15.12 8.92 -6.00
C LYS A 44 15.96 9.63 -7.06
N ALA A 45 15.59 9.52 -8.33
CA ALA A 45 16.30 10.20 -9.43
C ALA A 45 16.26 11.74 -9.35
N ILE A 46 15.28 12.32 -8.65
CA ILE A 46 15.21 13.78 -8.39
C ILE A 46 15.80 14.18 -7.02
N GLY A 47 16.56 13.29 -6.39
CA GLY A 47 17.27 13.56 -5.14
C GLY A 47 16.39 13.55 -3.89
N MET A 48 15.20 12.95 -3.97
CA MET A 48 14.27 12.82 -2.84
C MET A 48 14.18 11.37 -2.38
N TRP A 49 13.70 11.16 -1.16
CA TRP A 49 13.56 9.81 -0.61
C TRP A 49 12.14 9.28 -0.83
N ALA A 50 12.04 8.00 -1.19
CA ALA A 50 10.80 7.25 -1.19
C ALA A 50 11.06 5.77 -0.93
N ASP A 51 10.05 5.10 -0.39
CA ASP A 51 10.00 3.65 -0.21
C ASP A 51 8.56 3.16 -0.20
N ILE A 52 8.37 1.85 -0.33
CA ILE A 52 7.09 1.17 -0.15
C ILE A 52 7.24 0.12 0.94
N MET A 53 6.18 -0.14 1.69
CA MET A 53 6.16 -1.26 2.62
C MET A 53 5.67 -2.49 1.86
N ASP A 54 6.40 -3.59 1.97
CA ASP A 54 5.93 -4.90 1.53
C ASP A 54 4.70 -5.28 2.37
N PRO A 55 3.49 -5.36 1.79
CA PRO A 55 2.27 -5.67 2.52
C PRO A 55 2.28 -7.07 3.18
N ALA A 56 3.13 -7.99 2.70
CA ALA A 56 3.24 -9.33 3.27
C ALA A 56 4.07 -9.36 4.57
N SER A 57 5.14 -8.58 4.65
CA SER A 57 6.06 -8.55 5.80
C SER A 57 5.92 -7.31 6.70
N GLY A 58 5.37 -6.22 6.17
CA GLY A 58 5.29 -4.91 6.80
C GLY A 58 6.61 -4.14 6.85
N PHE A 59 7.64 -4.58 6.12
CA PHE A 59 8.95 -3.92 6.09
C PHE A 59 9.20 -3.14 4.79
N PRO A 60 10.12 -2.16 4.79
CA PRO A 60 10.49 -1.44 3.57
C PRO A 60 11.03 -2.39 2.50
N VAL A 61 10.67 -2.14 1.24
CA VAL A 61 11.17 -2.93 0.10
C VAL A 61 12.59 -2.51 -0.28
N PHE A 62 12.93 -1.23 -0.18
CA PHE A 62 14.21 -0.71 -0.66
C PHE A 62 15.18 -0.26 0.44
N GLY A 63 14.66 0.16 1.58
CA GLY A 63 15.44 0.56 2.76
C GLY A 63 15.75 -0.59 3.69
N GLU A 64 16.49 -0.30 4.77
CA GLU A 64 16.75 -1.27 5.82
C GLU A 64 15.53 -1.46 6.72
N ALA A 65 15.27 -2.71 7.10
CA ALA A 65 14.21 -3.06 8.04
C ALA A 65 14.51 -2.46 9.43
N GLY A 66 13.51 -1.78 10.00
CA GLY A 66 13.54 -1.35 11.40
C GLY A 66 13.24 -2.51 12.37
N PRO A 67 13.17 -2.22 13.68
CA PRO A 67 12.92 -3.25 14.70
C PRO A 67 11.49 -3.80 14.70
N SER A 68 10.56 -3.16 13.99
CA SER A 68 9.15 -3.53 13.93
C SER A 68 8.55 -3.23 12.55
N PRO A 69 7.58 -4.04 12.08
CA PRO A 69 6.87 -3.77 10.83
C PRO A 69 5.98 -2.54 10.95
N TYR A 70 5.71 -1.90 9.82
CA TYR A 70 4.70 -0.86 9.70
C TYR A 70 3.29 -1.50 9.66
N PRO A 71 2.36 -1.05 10.52
CA PRO A 71 1.01 -1.61 10.57
C PRO A 71 0.09 -0.92 9.55
N ASP A 72 0.08 -1.38 8.29
CA ASP A 72 -0.67 -0.75 7.18
C ASP A 72 -2.15 -0.46 7.50
N VAL A 73 -2.83 -1.40 8.16
CA VAL A 73 -4.26 -1.26 8.52
C VAL A 73 -4.47 -0.10 9.50
N GLN A 74 -3.71 -0.10 10.60
CA GLN A 74 -3.81 0.94 11.63
C GLN A 74 -3.32 2.29 11.10
N GLY A 75 -2.21 2.30 10.35
CA GLY A 75 -1.66 3.50 9.73
C GLY A 75 -2.66 4.14 8.77
N THR A 76 -3.31 3.35 7.91
CA THR A 76 -4.35 3.84 7.00
C THR A 76 -5.57 4.37 7.75
N HIS A 77 -6.06 3.62 8.75
CA HIS A 77 -7.20 4.04 9.57
C HIS A 77 -6.95 5.36 10.31
N MET A 78 -5.74 5.57 10.83
CA MET A 78 -5.36 6.82 11.49
C MET A 78 -5.29 8.02 10.54
N LEU A 79 -4.89 7.81 9.28
CA LEU A 79 -4.74 8.89 8.30
C LEU A 79 -6.06 9.28 7.64
N ALA A 80 -7.00 8.34 7.51
CA ALA A 80 -8.26 8.56 6.82
C ALA A 80 -9.44 8.04 7.65
N SER A 81 -10.20 8.96 8.24
CA SER A 81 -11.36 8.69 9.11
C SER A 81 -12.54 7.97 8.45
N ARG A 82 -12.42 7.61 7.16
CA ARG A 82 -13.46 6.96 6.37
C ARG A 82 -13.28 5.45 6.24
N PHE A 83 -12.13 4.91 6.64
CA PHE A 83 -11.91 3.47 6.66
C PHE A 83 -12.31 2.93 8.02
N ASP A 84 -13.11 1.88 8.05
CA ASP A 84 -13.38 1.14 9.28
C ASP A 84 -12.36 0.02 9.46
N VAL A 85 -12.22 -0.47 10.69
CA VAL A 85 -11.39 -1.64 11.00
C VAL A 85 -12.26 -2.69 11.65
N GLN A 86 -12.23 -3.89 11.08
CA GLN A 86 -12.90 -5.05 11.64
C GLN A 86 -11.88 -6.01 12.23
N ASN A 87 -12.16 -6.49 13.44
CA ASN A 87 -11.37 -7.54 14.07
C ASN A 87 -11.88 -8.91 13.60
N VAL A 88 -10.98 -9.71 13.01
CA VAL A 88 -11.24 -11.10 12.65
C VAL A 88 -10.23 -11.97 13.39
N GLY A 89 -10.60 -12.38 14.60
CA GLY A 89 -9.71 -13.12 15.50
C GLY A 89 -8.51 -12.26 15.94
N CYS A 90 -7.31 -12.65 15.54
CA CYS A 90 -6.07 -11.92 15.83
C CYS A 90 -5.68 -10.90 14.75
N CYS A 91 -6.38 -10.87 13.60
CA CYS A 91 -6.08 -9.98 12.49
C CYS A 91 -7.02 -8.77 12.48
N HIS A 92 -6.48 -7.62 12.11
CA HIS A 92 -7.26 -6.41 11.83
C HIS A 92 -7.43 -6.31 10.31
N ILE A 93 -8.66 -6.10 9.85
CA ILE A 93 -8.98 -5.96 8.43
C ILE A 93 -9.47 -4.54 8.19
N LEU A 94 -8.88 -3.88 7.20
CA LEU A 94 -9.31 -2.56 6.76
C LEU A 94 -10.57 -2.69 5.88
N LEU A 95 -11.58 -1.86 6.13
CA LEU A 95 -12.80 -1.78 5.33
C LEU A 95 -12.87 -0.45 4.60
N HIS A 96 -12.83 -0.49 3.28
CA HIS A 96 -13.03 0.70 2.44
C HIS A 96 -14.52 1.08 2.42
N PRO A 97 -14.89 2.37 2.49
CA PRO A 97 -16.30 2.81 2.59
C PRO A 97 -17.17 2.38 1.40
N THR A 98 -16.56 2.06 0.26
CA THR A 98 -17.28 1.61 -0.95
C THR A 98 -17.01 0.15 -1.31
N TRP A 99 -15.87 -0.41 -0.90
CA TRP A 99 -15.44 -1.74 -1.33
C TRP A 99 -15.38 -2.74 -0.17
N SER A 100 -15.68 -2.29 1.05
CA SER A 100 -15.59 -3.09 2.28
C SER A 100 -14.24 -3.82 2.35
N SER A 101 -14.24 -5.15 2.54
CA SER A 101 -13.06 -6.01 2.58
C SER A 101 -12.55 -6.45 1.20
N TYR A 102 -13.15 -6.00 0.10
CA TYR A 102 -12.70 -6.31 -1.27
C TYR A 102 -11.57 -5.36 -1.68
N ILE A 103 -10.55 -5.27 -0.82
CA ILE A 103 -9.41 -4.38 -0.99
C ILE A 103 -8.09 -5.04 -0.59
N TYR A 104 -7.01 -4.62 -1.23
CA TYR A 104 -5.64 -4.94 -0.85
C TYR A 104 -4.92 -3.64 -0.47
N PRO A 105 -4.76 -3.34 0.84
CA PRO A 105 -4.11 -2.12 1.30
C PRO A 105 -2.59 -2.26 1.25
N SER A 106 -1.90 -1.16 0.93
CA SER A 106 -0.44 -1.04 0.93
C SER A 106 -0.06 0.41 1.21
N THR A 107 1.20 0.71 1.51
CA THR A 107 1.62 2.09 1.81
C THR A 107 2.92 2.48 1.13
N LEU A 108 2.92 3.67 0.53
CA LEU A 108 4.10 4.37 0.02
C LEU A 108 4.48 5.51 0.97
N PHE A 109 5.79 5.72 1.15
CA PHE A 109 6.36 6.80 1.94
C PHE A 109 7.25 7.65 1.07
N THR A 110 7.24 8.97 1.29
CA THR A 110 8.19 9.87 0.62
C THR A 110 8.44 11.16 1.39
N THR A 111 9.62 11.75 1.18
CA THR A 111 9.90 13.14 1.58
C THR A 111 9.52 14.15 0.51
N ALA A 112 9.14 13.70 -0.70
CA ALA A 112 8.70 14.59 -1.76
C ALA A 112 7.42 15.34 -1.38
N PRO A 113 7.31 16.64 -1.73
CA PRO A 113 6.06 17.37 -1.66
C PRO A 113 4.96 16.74 -2.51
N SER A 114 3.69 16.98 -2.16
CA SER A 114 2.55 16.33 -2.80
C SER A 114 2.40 16.68 -4.28
N ASP A 115 2.76 17.90 -4.69
CA ASP A 115 2.71 18.33 -6.09
C ASP A 115 3.78 17.61 -6.94
N ILE A 116 4.92 17.26 -6.36
CA ILE A 116 5.98 16.47 -7.01
C ILE A 116 5.56 15.01 -7.11
N LEU A 117 5.05 14.43 -6.01
CA LEU A 117 4.56 13.06 -6.03
C LEU A 117 3.43 12.88 -7.06
N GLN A 118 2.49 13.82 -7.14
CA GLN A 118 1.40 13.76 -8.11
C GLN A 118 1.94 13.75 -9.55
N LYS A 119 2.89 14.63 -9.89
CA LYS A 119 3.53 14.64 -11.22
C LYS A 119 4.19 13.31 -11.56
N VAL A 120 4.91 12.71 -10.61
CA VAL A 120 5.55 11.41 -10.81
C VAL A 120 4.53 10.29 -11.01
N ILE A 121 3.45 10.29 -10.24
CA ILE A 121 2.37 9.30 -10.39
C ILE A 121 1.71 9.46 -11.77
N ASP A 122 1.43 10.69 -12.19
CA ASP A 122 0.81 10.98 -13.49
C ASP A 122 1.72 10.54 -14.65
N GLU A 123 3.05 10.75 -14.55
CA GLU A 123 4.04 10.27 -15.52
C GLU A 123 3.98 8.74 -15.69
N ILE A 124 3.80 8.00 -14.59
CA ILE A 124 3.84 6.52 -14.57
C ILE A 124 2.51 5.89 -15.00
N ILE A 125 1.38 6.51 -14.67
CA ILE A 125 0.06 5.98 -15.04
C ILE A 125 -0.25 6.23 -16.52
N LEU A 126 0.35 7.26 -17.13
CA LEU A 126 0.16 7.61 -18.55
C LEU A 126 1.08 6.87 -19.52
N THR A 127 2.04 6.08 -19.02
CA THR A 127 2.89 5.16 -19.80
C THR A 127 2.31 3.77 -19.90
#